data_AF-A0A9Q3EPA5-F1
#
_entry.id   AF-A0A9Q3EPA5-F1
#
_cell.length_a   1.000
_cell.length_b   1.000
_cell.length_c   1.000
_cell.angle_alpha   90.00
_cell.angle_beta   90.00
_cell.angle_gamma   90.00
#
_symmetry.space_group_name_H-M   'P 1'
#
loop_
_entity.id
_entity.type
_entity.pdbx_description
1 polymer ?
#
loop_
_entity_poly.entity_id
_entity_poly.type
_entity_poly.pdbx_seq_one_letter_code
_entity_poly.pdbx_strand_id
1 'polypeptide(L)'
;MIQIQEPKSPCEIVHMEWVTAVPPGGDRSYNACLVLVDRYSKTPMLLQCHKNDTAMDTAIMTWNKFISHAGLFQNIISDRDPKFTSELWTNLHNLFGTKLLF
;
A
#
# COMPACT_ATOMS: atom_id res chain seq x y z
N MET A 1 1.11 1.01 22.84
CA MET A 1 0.45 0.72 21.55
C MET A 1 -0.05 2.05 21.00
N ILE A 2 0.20 2.34 19.72
CA ILE A 2 -0.34 3.56 19.08
C ILE A 2 -1.85 3.35 18.97
N GLN A 3 -2.64 4.28 19.50
CA GLN A 3 -4.10 4.22 19.36
C GLN A 3 -4.47 4.87 18.02
N ILE A 4 -4.84 4.05 17.05
CA ILE A 4 -5.25 4.51 15.73
C ILE A 4 -6.72 4.94 15.80
N GLN A 5 -6.97 6.26 15.72
CA GLN A 5 -8.32 6.79 15.67
C GLN A 5 -9.08 6.30 14.44
N GLU A 6 -10.40 6.12 14.55
CA GLU A 6 -11.22 5.73 13.41
C GLU A 6 -11.22 6.87 12.38
N PRO A 7 -11.00 6.57 11.08
CA PRO A 7 -11.02 7.60 10.05
C PRO A 7 -12.42 8.20 9.91
N LYS A 8 -12.47 9.47 9.53
CA LYS A 8 -13.70 10.25 9.31
C LYS A 8 -14.08 10.35 7.84
N SER A 9 -13.13 10.09 6.94
CA SER A 9 -13.35 10.09 5.50
C SER A 9 -12.61 8.95 4.80
N PRO A 10 -13.05 8.55 3.59
CA PRO A 10 -12.31 7.61 2.75
C PRO A 10 -10.85 8.02 2.57
N CYS A 11 -9.95 7.03 2.51
CA CYS A 11 -8.52 7.19 2.29
C CYS A 11 -7.76 7.93 3.40
N GLU A 12 -8.38 8.34 4.51
CA GLU A 12 -7.64 8.96 5.61
C GLU A 12 -6.62 7.98 6.23
N ILE A 13 -7.01 6.71 6.33
CA ILE A 13 -6.17 5.63 6.86
C ILE A 13 -6.32 4.41 5.96
N VAL A 14 -5.20 3.96 5.39
CA VAL A 14 -5.15 2.77 4.54
C VAL A 14 -4.21 1.75 5.15
N HIS A 15 -4.67 0.50 5.27
CA HIS A 15 -3.81 -0.63 5.60
C HIS A 15 -3.18 -1.18 4.34
N MET A 16 -1.89 -1.50 4.38
CA MET A 16 -1.17 -2.11 3.25
C MET A 16 -0.43 -3.36 3.70
N GLU A 17 -0.56 -4.45 2.95
CA GLU A 17 0.06 -5.75 3.28
C GLU A 17 0.33 -6.58 2.01
N TRP A 18 1.41 -7.35 1.99
CA TRP A 18 1.74 -8.26 0.88
C TRP A 18 1.19 -9.64 1.16
N VAL A 19 0.58 -10.22 0.13
CA VAL A 19 0.29 -11.66 0.05
C VAL A 19 1.21 -12.24 -1.01
N THR A 20 2.25 -12.97 -0.59
CA THR A 20 3.31 -13.47 -1.49
C THR A 20 3.25 -14.97 -1.80
N ALA A 21 2.42 -15.74 -1.08
CA ALA A 21 2.27 -17.18 -1.26
C ALA A 21 1.16 -17.53 -2.25
N VAL A 22 1.07 -16.81 -3.37
CA VAL A 22 0.04 -17.02 -4.40
C VAL A 22 0.64 -17.79 -5.59
N PRO A 23 -0.01 -18.84 -6.11
CA PRO A 23 0.43 -19.50 -7.33
C PRO A 23 0.52 -18.49 -8.50
N PRO A 24 1.56 -18.57 -9.36
CA PRO A 24 1.65 -17.73 -10.55
C PRO A 24 0.40 -17.85 -11.43
N GLY A 25 -0.19 -16.73 -11.83
CA GLY A 25 -1.43 -16.72 -12.60
C GLY A 25 -1.53 -15.62 -13.66
N GLY A 26 -2.38 -15.87 -14.66
CA GLY A 26 -2.63 -14.99 -15.81
C GLY A 26 -1.44 -14.91 -16.77
N ASP A 27 -1.61 -14.15 -17.85
CA ASP A 27 -0.63 -14.04 -18.94
C ASP A 27 0.72 -13.44 -18.49
N ARG A 28 0.73 -12.74 -17.34
CA ARG A 28 1.93 -12.10 -16.76
C ARG A 28 2.53 -12.88 -15.59
N SER A 29 1.97 -14.04 -15.25
CA SER A 29 2.46 -14.91 -14.17
C SER A 29 2.66 -14.17 -12.84
N TYR A 30 1.73 -13.28 -12.47
CA TYR A 30 1.76 -12.59 -11.18
C TYR A 30 1.70 -13.62 -10.05
N ASN A 31 2.56 -13.45 -9.06
CA ASN A 31 2.76 -14.43 -7.97
C ASN A 31 2.68 -13.80 -6.57
N ALA A 32 2.27 -12.53 -6.50
CA ALA A 32 1.98 -11.84 -5.26
C ALA A 32 0.84 -10.83 -5.48
N CYS A 33 0.31 -10.31 -4.38
CA CYS A 33 -0.63 -9.20 -4.40
C CYS A 33 -0.32 -8.23 -3.25
N LEU A 34 -0.38 -6.94 -3.53
CA LEU A 34 -0.46 -5.89 -2.52
C LEU A 34 -1.93 -5.63 -2.21
N VAL A 35 -2.31 -5.86 -0.97
CA VAL A 35 -3.64 -5.60 -0.45
C VAL A 35 -3.64 -4.20 0.13
N LEU A 36 -4.56 -3.34 -0.32
CA LEU A 36 -4.83 -2.04 0.29
C LEU A 36 -6.24 -2.04 0.84
N VAL A 37 -6.42 -1.71 2.11
CA VAL A 37 -7.76 -1.64 2.73
C VAL A 37 -7.98 -0.24 3.25
N ASP A 38 -8.92 0.48 2.65
CA ASP A 38 -9.38 1.75 3.21
C ASP A 38 -10.16 1.47 4.51
N ARG A 39 -9.65 2.00 5.63
CA ARG A 39 -10.21 1.71 6.95
C ARG A 39 -11.60 2.34 7.14
N TYR A 40 -11.95 3.38 6.39
CA TYR A 40 -13.28 4.00 6.45
C TYR A 40 -14.34 3.13 5.79
N SER A 41 -14.16 2.82 4.50
CA SER A 41 -15.11 2.01 3.72
C SER A 41 -15.02 0.52 3.98
N LYS A 42 -13.95 0.04 4.65
CA LYS A 42 -13.60 -1.38 4.82
C LYS A 42 -13.44 -2.12 3.48
N THR A 43 -13.22 -1.40 2.39
CA THR A 43 -13.16 -1.97 1.05
C THR A 43 -11.70 -2.33 0.71
N PRO A 44 -11.41 -3.60 0.37
CA PRO A 44 -10.09 -3.99 -0.09
C PRO A 44 -9.91 -3.70 -1.58
N MET A 45 -8.70 -3.30 -1.96
CA MET A 45 -8.20 -3.26 -3.32
C MET A 45 -7.01 -4.21 -3.43
N LEU A 46 -7.04 -5.09 -4.42
CA LEU A 46 -6.01 -6.09 -4.68
C LEU A 46 -5.19 -5.68 -5.90
N LEU A 47 -3.92 -5.34 -5.69
CA LEU A 47 -3.00 -5.02 -6.77
C LEU A 47 -2.10 -6.22 -7.06
N GLN A 48 -2.31 -6.86 -8.20
CA GLN A 48 -1.46 -7.95 -8.67
C GLN A 48 -0.04 -7.45 -8.94
N CYS A 49 0.95 -8.18 -8.41
CA CYS A 49 2.36 -7.82 -8.43
C CYS A 49 3.24 -9.08 -8.42
N HIS A 50 4.56 -8.88 -8.44
CA HIS A 50 5.50 -9.97 -8.26
C HIS A 50 6.15 -9.87 -6.87
N LYS A 51 6.44 -11.02 -6.26
CA LYS A 51 7.06 -11.09 -4.92
C LYS A 51 8.38 -10.30 -4.84
N ASN A 52 9.10 -10.24 -5.95
CA ASN A 52 10.40 -9.58 -6.09
C ASN A 52 10.30 -8.11 -6.54
N ASP A 53 9.09 -7.56 -6.67
CA ASP A 53 8.91 -6.15 -7.01
C ASP A 53 9.62 -5.26 -6.01
N THR A 54 10.36 -4.29 -6.54
CA THR A 54 11.16 -3.37 -5.74
C THR A 54 10.27 -2.36 -5.02
N ALA A 55 10.88 -1.56 -4.13
CA ALA A 55 10.24 -0.40 -3.54
C ALA A 55 9.68 0.56 -4.61
N MET A 56 10.42 0.75 -5.71
CA MET A 56 10.02 1.64 -6.82
C MET A 56 8.85 1.06 -7.61
N ASP A 57 8.90 -0.22 -7.96
CA ASP A 57 7.79 -0.89 -8.66
C ASP A 57 6.49 -0.79 -7.84
N THR A 58 6.61 -1.00 -6.53
CA THR A 58 5.48 -0.86 -5.59
C THR A 58 4.93 0.57 -5.57
N ALA A 59 5.81 1.57 -5.49
CA ALA A 59 5.40 2.98 -5.46
C ALA A 59 4.68 3.39 -6.75
N ILE A 60 5.25 3.04 -7.90
CA ILE A 60 4.65 3.28 -9.23
C ILE A 60 3.29 2.59 -9.33
N MET A 61 3.21 1.32 -8.94
CA MET A 61 1.97 0.56 -8.98
C MET A 61 0.89 1.17 -8.08
N THR A 62 1.24 1.54 -6.86
CA THR A 62 0.31 2.16 -5.89
C THR A 62 -0.20 3.50 -6.42
N TRP A 63 0.69 4.31 -6.99
CA TRP A 63 0.31 5.58 -7.60
C TRP A 63 -0.67 5.40 -8.76
N ASN A 64 -0.31 4.53 -9.70
CA ASN A 64 -1.05 4.35 -10.95
C ASN A 64 -2.39 3.64 -10.76
N LYS A 65 -2.52 2.75 -9.77
CA LYS A 65 -3.73 1.92 -9.60
C LYS A 65 -4.60 2.34 -8.42
N PHE A 66 -4.01 2.72 -7.29
CA PHE A 66 -4.76 3.09 -6.09
C PHE A 66 -4.98 4.60 -6.01
N ILE A 67 -3.91 5.40 -6.00
CA ILE A 67 -4.02 6.85 -5.78
C ILE A 67 -4.80 7.53 -6.92
N SER A 68 -4.62 7.08 -8.16
CA SER A 68 -5.39 7.56 -9.31
C SER A 68 -6.90 7.29 -9.22
N HIS A 69 -7.31 6.24 -8.51
CA HIS A 69 -8.69 5.80 -8.41
C HIS A 69 -9.37 6.31 -7.12
N ALA A 70 -8.69 6.18 -5.98
CA ALA A 70 -9.23 6.42 -4.64
C ALA A 70 -8.76 7.75 -4.03
N GLY A 71 -7.70 8.36 -4.57
CA GLY A 71 -7.05 9.54 -4.01
C GLY A 71 -5.86 9.22 -3.11
N LEU A 72 -5.17 10.28 -2.68
CA LEU A 72 -4.00 10.19 -1.80
C LEU A 72 -4.45 9.89 -0.36
N PHE A 73 -3.82 8.90 0.27
CA PHE A 73 -4.07 8.60 1.68
C PHE A 73 -3.30 9.53 2.61
N GLN A 74 -3.79 9.75 3.84
CA GLN A 74 -3.04 10.54 4.82
C GLN A 74 -2.07 9.68 5.65
N ASN A 75 -2.54 8.50 6.08
CA ASN A 75 -1.74 7.56 6.85
C ASN A 75 -1.78 6.17 6.20
N ILE A 76 -0.62 5.55 6.05
CA ILE A 76 -0.50 4.13 5.78
C ILE A 76 -0.21 3.43 7.09
N ILE A 77 -0.91 2.33 7.35
CA ILE A 77 -0.53 1.35 8.36
C ILE A 77 0.00 0.13 7.63
N SER A 78 1.24 -0.24 7.92
CA SER A 78 1.85 -1.42 7.35
C SER A 78 2.74 -2.13 8.38
N ASP A 79 3.13 -3.35 8.08
CA ASP A 79 4.29 -3.98 8.70
C ASP A 79 5.60 -3.23 8.35
N ARG A 80 6.71 -3.73 8.90
CA ARG A 80 8.06 -3.20 8.64
C ARG A 80 8.72 -3.86 7.42
N ASP A 81 7.97 -4.16 6.37
CA ASP A 81 8.57 -4.66 5.13
C ASP A 81 9.63 -3.65 4.63
N PRO A 82 10.84 -4.11 4.24
CA PRO A 82 11.93 -3.25 3.79
C PRO A 82 11.55 -2.28 2.66
N LYS A 83 10.54 -2.61 1.85
CA LYS A 83 10.04 -1.73 0.79
C LYS A 83 9.49 -0.43 1.36
N PHE A 84 8.72 -0.48 2.44
CA PHE A 84 8.14 0.71 3.08
C PHE A 84 9.10 1.52 3.91
N THR A 85 10.06 0.85 4.55
CA THR A 85 11.11 1.54 5.31
C THR A 85 12.26 2.03 4.42
N SER A 86 12.16 1.85 3.10
CA SER A 86 13.17 2.31 2.15
C SER A 86 13.24 3.84 2.11
N GLU A 87 14.40 4.36 1.70
CA GLU A 87 14.60 5.80 1.51
C GLU A 87 13.60 6.39 0.51
N LEU A 88 13.28 5.63 -0.55
CA LEU A 88 12.28 6.03 -1.54
C LEU A 88 10.91 6.28 -0.91
N TRP A 89 10.35 5.30 -0.19
CA TRP A 89 9.04 5.44 0.42
C TRP A 89 9.02 6.49 1.51
N THR A 90 10.10 6.58 2.31
CA THR A 90 10.25 7.63 3.31
C THR A 90 10.21 9.02 2.68
N ASN A 91 10.93 9.23 1.57
CA ASN A 91 10.95 10.49 0.85
C ASN A 91 9.62 10.80 0.15
N LEU A 92 8.93 9.79 -0.40
CA LEU A 92 7.58 9.98 -0.97
C LEU A 92 6.58 10.41 0.11
N HIS A 93 6.64 9.80 1.29
CA HIS A 93 5.81 10.19 2.42
C HIS A 93 6.05 11.65 2.83
N ASN A 94 7.31 12.05 2.95
CA ASN A 94 7.69 13.43 3.25
C ASN A 94 7.22 14.41 2.16
N LEU A 95 7.38 14.06 0.89
CA LEU A 95 6.98 14.89 -0.24
C LEU A 95 5.47 15.11 -0.29
N PHE A 96 4.69 14.07 -0.04
CA PHE A 96 3.23 14.11 -0.09
C PHE A 96 2.58 14.53 1.24
N GLY A 97 3.36 14.73 2.29
CA GLY A 97 2.84 15.04 3.63
C GLY A 97 2.03 13.89 4.24
N THR A 98 2.33 12.65 3.86
CA THR A 98 1.66 11.44 4.35
C THR A 98 2.54 10.72 5.38
N LYS A 99 1.96 9.85 6.20
CA LYS A 99 2.68 9.16 7.29
C LYS A 99 2.63 7.65 7.15
N LEU A 100 3.75 7.01 7.43
CA LEU A 100 3.83 5.56 7.64
C LEU A 100 3.75 5.26 9.14
N LEU A 101 2.81 4.40 9.51
CA LEU A 101 2.59 3.91 10.88
C LEU A 101 2.80 2.39 10.90
N PHE A 102 3.31 1.89 12.03
CA PHE A 102 3.53 0.47 12.30
C PHE A 102 2.73 0.02 13.53
#